data_AF-A0A7C8QYU2-F1
#
_entry.id   AF-A0A7C8QYU2-F1
#
_cell.length_a   1.000
_cell.length_b   1.000
_cell.length_c   1.000
_cell.angle_alpha   90.00
_cell.angle_beta   90.00
_cell.angle_gamma   90.00
#
_symmetry.space_group_name_H-M   'P 1'
#
loop_
_entity.id
_entity.type
_entity.pdbx_description
1 polymer ?
#
loop_
_entity_poly.entity_id
_entity_poly.type
_entity_poly.pdbx_seq_one_letter_code
_entity_poly.pdbx_strand_id
1 'polypeptide(L)'
;MRHATAATAYAKDLLCEIVPAKVQTEEKIADIPGILSSIENNVYEMQADVKLIQNKMRNTDIDRWLAAPNVSTNYNKALQQRHEGSGDWLIESKQFIEWKTSAMRNSFLWLHGIPGCGKTILSYTIIQALGGYSGKAEAEPACQPLIYFYFDFIDVGKQTLENILRFLILQLYHKYDGALAHL
;
A
#
# COMPACT_ATOMS: atom_id res chain seq x y z
N MET A 1 42.41 14.12 -44.16
CA MET A 1 41.51 14.30 -45.33
C MET A 1 41.12 12.99 -46.03
N ARG A 2 41.98 11.96 -46.12
CA ARG A 2 41.68 10.71 -46.86
C ARG A 2 40.55 9.83 -46.28
N HIS A 3 40.32 9.86 -44.97
CA HIS A 3 39.25 9.07 -44.32
C HIS A 3 37.83 9.60 -44.61
N ALA A 4 37.69 10.93 -44.77
CA ALA A 4 36.40 11.53 -45.09
C ALA A 4 35.94 11.13 -46.50
N THR A 5 36.85 11.16 -47.47
CA THR A 5 36.57 10.75 -48.86
C THR A 5 36.17 9.28 -48.99
N ALA A 6 36.74 8.39 -48.17
CA ALA A 6 36.37 6.97 -48.19
C ALA A 6 34.94 6.74 -47.65
N ALA A 7 34.56 7.42 -46.57
CA ALA A 7 33.21 7.35 -46.03
C ALA A 7 32.17 7.92 -46.99
N THR A 8 32.48 9.03 -47.68
CA THR A 8 31.59 9.63 -48.69
C THR A 8 31.42 8.72 -49.90
N ALA A 9 32.50 8.08 -50.37
CA ALA A 9 32.43 7.14 -51.49
C ALA A 9 31.55 5.94 -51.14
N TYR A 10 31.70 5.38 -49.94
CA TYR A 10 30.90 4.24 -49.48
C TYR A 10 29.42 4.60 -49.29
N ALA A 11 29.11 5.76 -48.69
CA ALA A 11 27.74 6.23 -48.55
C ALA A 11 27.08 6.48 -49.91
N LYS A 12 27.83 7.00 -50.89
CA LYS A 12 27.34 7.22 -52.26
C LYS A 12 27.04 5.91 -52.97
N ASP A 13 27.90 4.90 -52.82
CA ASP A 13 27.71 3.57 -53.40
C ASP A 13 26.45 2.88 -52.83
N LEU A 14 26.25 2.96 -51.51
CA LEU A 14 25.05 2.47 -50.83
C LEU A 14 23.76 3.13 -51.31
N LEU A 15 23.76 4.45 -51.50
CA LEU A 15 22.59 5.18 -52.01
C LEU A 15 22.26 4.81 -53.47
N CYS A 16 23.23 4.33 -54.23
CA CYS A 16 23.00 3.83 -55.59
C CYS A 16 22.41 2.41 -55.60
N GLU A 17 22.71 1.57 -54.61
CA GLU A 17 22.09 0.24 -54.47
C GLU A 17 20.64 0.32 -53.95
N ILE A 18 20.34 1.30 -53.10
CA ILE A 18 18.98 1.54 -52.59
C ILE A 18 18.16 2.25 -53.68
N VAL A 19 17.45 1.48 -54.49
CA VAL A 19 16.54 2.03 -55.51
C VAL A 19 15.41 2.82 -54.82
N PRO A 20 15.26 4.15 -55.05
CA PRO A 20 14.25 4.96 -54.37
C PRO A 20 12.81 4.45 -54.54
N ALA A 21 12.52 3.85 -55.69
CA ALA A 21 11.23 3.24 -55.98
C ALA A 21 10.93 2.00 -55.11
N LYS A 22 11.95 1.22 -54.73
CA LYS A 22 11.78 0.06 -53.84
C LYS A 22 11.46 0.49 -52.40
N VAL A 23 12.09 1.57 -51.94
CA VAL A 23 11.82 2.16 -50.62
C VAL A 23 10.41 2.76 -50.55
N GLN A 24 9.91 3.33 -51.65
CA GLN A 24 8.55 3.89 -51.71
C GLN A 24 7.45 2.82 -51.75
N THR A 25 7.78 1.58 -52.13
CA THR A 25 6.86 0.44 -52.11
C THR A 25 6.85 -0.33 -50.78
N GLU A 26 7.78 -0.02 -49.87
CA GLU A 26 7.79 -0.61 -48.54
C GLU A 26 6.68 -0.01 -47.68
N GLU A 27 5.97 -0.88 -46.96
CA GLU A 27 4.92 -0.47 -46.04
C GLU A 27 5.57 0.25 -44.85
N LYS A 28 5.10 1.47 -44.54
CA LYS A 28 5.62 2.16 -43.36
C LYS A 28 5.13 1.43 -42.14
N ILE A 29 6.00 1.29 -41.15
CA ILE A 29 5.66 0.71 -39.84
C ILE A 29 4.44 1.43 -39.20
N ALA A 30 4.31 2.74 -39.45
CA ALA A 30 3.18 3.55 -38.99
C ALA A 30 1.84 3.18 -39.67
N ASP A 31 1.88 2.59 -40.87
CA ASP A 31 0.70 2.23 -41.65
C ASP A 31 0.24 0.79 -41.34
N ILE A 32 1.06 -0.01 -40.63
CA ILE A 32 0.68 -1.37 -40.21
C ILE A 32 -0.47 -1.27 -39.19
N PRO A 33 -1.66 -1.81 -39.52
CA PRO A 33 -2.83 -1.69 -38.65
C PRO A 33 -2.57 -2.26 -37.25
N GLY A 34 -2.80 -1.46 -36.22
CA GLY A 34 -2.74 -1.90 -34.82
C GLY A 34 -1.35 -1.89 -34.18
N ILE A 35 -0.26 -1.63 -34.92
CA ILE A 35 1.07 -1.48 -34.29
C ILE A 35 1.12 -0.26 -33.39
N LEU A 36 0.64 0.90 -33.88
CA LEU A 36 0.67 2.13 -33.10
C LEU A 36 -0.16 2.01 -31.82
N SER A 37 -1.36 1.42 -31.90
CA SER A 37 -2.21 1.20 -30.72
C SER A 37 -1.60 0.20 -29.74
N SER A 38 -0.90 -0.84 -30.23
CA SER A 38 -0.19 -1.79 -29.35
C SER A 38 0.97 -1.12 -28.63
N ILE A 39 1.72 -0.25 -29.32
CA ILE A 39 2.80 0.54 -28.72
C ILE A 39 2.23 1.51 -27.68
N GLU A 40 1.16 2.23 -28.01
CA GLU A 40 0.49 3.13 -27.08
C GLU A 40 0.05 2.40 -25.81
N ASN A 41 -0.61 1.25 -25.94
CA ASN A 41 -1.03 0.43 -24.79
C ASN A 41 0.17 0.00 -23.93
N ASN A 42 1.24 -0.52 -24.55
CA ASN A 42 2.44 -0.91 -23.82
C ASN A 42 3.10 0.28 -23.11
N VAL A 43 3.09 1.47 -23.72
CA VAL A 43 3.60 2.70 -23.08
C VAL A 43 2.72 3.10 -21.89
N TYR A 44 1.40 2.98 -22.00
CA TYR A 44 0.48 3.23 -20.88
C TYR A 44 0.71 2.25 -19.72
N GLU A 45 0.86 0.96 -20.01
CA GLU A 45 1.16 -0.06 -19.00
C GLU A 45 2.53 0.21 -18.35
N MET A 46 3.55 0.51 -19.13
CA MET A 46 4.88 0.82 -18.62
C MET A 46 4.88 2.09 -17.75
N GLN A 47 4.06 3.10 -18.07
CA GLN A 47 3.90 4.27 -17.22
C GLN A 47 3.25 3.93 -15.88
N ALA A 48 2.28 3.01 -15.86
CA ALA A 48 1.67 2.53 -14.62
C ALA A 48 2.69 1.76 -13.76
N ASP A 49 3.48 0.87 -14.37
CA ASP A 49 4.53 0.11 -13.69
C ASP A 49 5.61 1.02 -13.10
N VAL A 50 6.06 2.05 -13.84
CA VAL A 50 7.04 3.01 -13.33
C VAL A 50 6.51 3.77 -12.12
N LYS A 51 5.24 4.21 -12.14
CA LYS A 51 4.60 4.86 -10.97
C LYS A 51 4.53 3.91 -9.77
N LEU A 52 4.16 2.65 -9.99
CA LEU A 52 4.11 1.64 -8.93
C LEU A 52 5.50 1.43 -8.30
N ILE A 53 6.55 1.30 -9.13
CA ILE A 53 7.92 1.14 -8.66
C ILE A 53 8.37 2.35 -7.84
N GLN A 54 8.09 3.57 -8.31
CA GLN A 54 8.44 4.80 -7.59
C GLN A 54 7.74 4.90 -6.24
N ASN A 55 6.44 4.58 -6.17
CA ASN A 55 5.70 4.57 -4.91
C ASN A 55 6.27 3.53 -3.94
N LYS A 56 6.61 2.33 -4.42
CA LYS A 56 7.22 1.28 -3.60
C LYS A 56 8.59 1.70 -3.06
N MET A 57 9.41 2.37 -3.87
CA MET A 57 10.70 2.92 -3.44
C MET A 57 10.51 3.98 -2.35
N ARG A 58 9.61 4.94 -2.57
CA ARG A 58 9.27 5.98 -1.58
C ARG A 58 8.81 5.38 -0.26
N ASN A 59 7.94 4.38 -0.30
CA ASN A 59 7.43 3.73 0.90
C ASN A 59 8.54 2.99 1.66
N THR A 60 9.46 2.34 0.94
CA THR A 60 10.64 1.71 1.54
C THR A 60 11.56 2.72 2.24
N ASP A 61 11.74 3.90 1.64
CA ASP A 61 12.57 4.94 2.23
C ASP A 61 11.93 5.53 3.50
N ILE A 62 10.61 5.70 3.50
CA ILE A 62 9.86 6.16 4.68
C ILE A 62 9.87 5.12 5.79
N ASP A 63 9.66 3.84 5.47
CA ASP A 63 9.77 2.74 6.43
C ASP A 63 11.14 2.73 7.10
N ARG A 64 12.21 2.90 6.30
CA ARG A 64 13.60 2.96 6.79
C ARG A 64 13.86 4.20 7.64
N TRP A 65 13.36 5.37 7.22
CA TRP A 65 13.57 6.63 7.92
C TRP A 65 12.86 6.65 9.28
N LEU A 66 11.60 6.19 9.33
CA LEU A 66 10.84 6.12 10.58
C LEU A 66 11.34 5.00 11.49
N ALA A 67 11.86 3.90 10.94
CA ALA A 67 12.43 2.76 11.68
C ALA A 67 11.51 2.31 12.83
N ALA A 68 10.20 2.26 12.59
CA ALA A 68 9.21 1.98 13.61
C ALA A 68 9.27 0.51 14.08
N PRO A 69 8.91 0.21 15.35
CA PRO A 69 8.90 -1.17 15.85
C PRO A 69 7.84 -2.03 15.16
N ASN A 70 8.11 -3.34 15.02
CA ASN A 70 7.14 -4.26 14.45
C ASN A 70 6.11 -4.73 15.50
N VAL A 71 4.92 -4.12 15.50
CA VAL A 71 3.82 -4.50 16.43
C VAL A 71 2.87 -5.56 15.87
N SER A 72 3.06 -6.02 14.63
CA SER A 72 2.24 -7.09 14.04
C SER A 72 2.32 -8.40 14.83
N THR A 73 3.43 -8.59 15.55
CA THR A 73 3.68 -9.74 16.41
C THR A 73 2.63 -9.88 17.52
N ASN A 74 2.21 -8.80 18.18
CA ASN A 74 1.20 -8.85 19.25
C ASN A 74 -0.19 -9.14 18.69
N TYR A 75 -0.54 -8.52 17.57
CA TYR A 75 -1.79 -8.78 16.85
C TYR A 75 -1.88 -10.24 16.41
N ASN A 76 -0.83 -10.77 15.78
CA ASN A 76 -0.78 -12.16 15.30
C ASN A 76 -0.81 -13.17 16.44
N LYS A 77 -0.12 -12.90 17.56
CA LYS A 77 -0.21 -13.73 18.77
C LYS A 77 -1.64 -13.75 19.32
N ALA A 78 -2.29 -12.58 19.39
CA ALA A 78 -3.67 -12.50 19.86
C ALA A 78 -4.63 -13.26 18.93
N LEU A 79 -4.45 -13.15 17.61
CA LEU A 79 -5.18 -13.92 16.62
C LEU A 79 -5.04 -15.44 16.85
N GLN A 80 -3.82 -15.92 17.04
CA GLN A 80 -3.54 -17.36 17.23
C GLN A 80 -4.10 -17.91 18.55
N GLN A 81 -4.12 -17.09 19.59
CA GLN A 81 -4.58 -17.48 20.93
C GLN A 81 -6.09 -17.27 21.12
N ARG A 82 -6.75 -16.54 20.22
CA ARG A 82 -8.17 -16.27 20.31
C ARG A 82 -8.96 -17.55 20.02
N HIS A 83 -9.85 -17.90 20.93
CA HIS A 83 -10.92 -18.85 20.63
C HIS A 83 -12.09 -18.13 19.98
N GLU A 84 -12.76 -18.80 19.03
CA GLU A 84 -13.97 -18.28 18.41
C GLU A 84 -15.01 -17.88 19.48
N GLY A 85 -15.74 -16.79 19.25
CA GLY A 85 -16.67 -16.20 20.23
C GLY A 85 -16.01 -15.33 21.31
N SER A 86 -14.68 -15.34 21.43
CA SER A 86 -14.00 -14.56 22.47
C SER A 86 -14.09 -13.06 22.20
N GLY A 87 -14.65 -12.34 23.18
CA GLY A 87 -14.82 -10.89 23.13
C GLY A 87 -16.11 -10.42 22.45
N ASP A 88 -16.98 -11.34 22.02
CA ASP A 88 -18.25 -10.99 21.36
C ASP A 88 -19.17 -10.21 22.30
N TRP A 89 -19.22 -10.62 23.58
CA TRP A 89 -19.94 -9.89 24.64
C TRP A 89 -19.51 -8.41 24.77
N LEU A 90 -18.25 -8.09 24.44
CA LEU A 90 -17.72 -6.73 24.54
C LEU A 90 -18.18 -5.89 23.36
N ILE A 91 -18.05 -6.41 22.14
CA ILE A 91 -18.44 -5.68 20.92
C ILE A 91 -19.97 -5.56 20.78
N GLU A 92 -20.73 -6.48 21.39
CA GLU A 92 -22.20 -6.42 21.50
C GLU A 92 -22.68 -5.57 22.69
N SER A 93 -21.77 -5.16 23.57
CA SER A 93 -22.14 -4.36 24.74
C SER A 93 -22.64 -2.98 24.33
N LYS A 94 -23.64 -2.48 25.08
CA LYS A 94 -24.14 -1.12 24.93
C LYS A 94 -23.02 -0.08 25.04
N GLN A 95 -22.08 -0.28 25.96
CA GLN A 95 -20.95 0.63 26.19
C GLN A 95 -20.04 0.75 24.96
N PHE A 96 -19.71 -0.37 24.31
CA PHE A 96 -18.91 -0.36 23.09
C PHE A 96 -19.64 0.30 21.92
N ILE A 97 -20.92 -0.03 21.75
CA ILE A 97 -21.74 0.54 20.67
C ILE A 97 -21.86 2.06 20.84
N GLU A 98 -22.20 2.53 22.04
CA GLU A 98 -22.28 3.97 22.35
C GLU A 98 -20.93 4.66 22.15
N TRP A 99 -19.83 4.04 22.56
CA TRP A 99 -18.50 4.60 22.35
C TRP A 99 -18.17 4.73 20.86
N LYS A 100 -18.47 3.69 20.06
CA LYS A 100 -18.19 3.62 18.61
C LYS A 100 -19.05 4.60 17.79
N THR A 101 -20.32 4.76 18.13
CA THR A 101 -21.28 5.59 17.37
C THR A 101 -21.39 7.01 17.89
N SER A 102 -20.71 7.35 18.98
CA SER A 102 -20.75 8.69 19.56
C SER A 102 -20.37 9.75 18.52
N ALA A 103 -21.26 10.71 18.28
CA ALA A 103 -21.02 11.87 17.43
C ALA A 103 -19.94 12.83 18.00
N MET A 104 -19.49 12.59 19.24
CA MET A 104 -18.42 13.36 19.86
C MET A 104 -17.06 12.90 19.34
N ARG A 105 -16.26 13.84 18.80
CA ARG A 105 -14.91 13.58 18.25
C ARG A 105 -13.88 13.03 19.26
N ASN A 106 -14.21 12.91 20.55
CA ASN A 106 -13.29 12.56 21.64
C ASN A 106 -13.87 11.49 22.60
N SER A 107 -14.64 10.53 22.09
CA SER A 107 -15.19 9.43 22.88
C SER A 107 -14.08 8.49 23.38
N PHE A 108 -14.12 8.08 24.65
CA PHE A 108 -13.08 7.25 25.29
C PHE A 108 -13.66 6.01 25.97
N LEU A 109 -13.07 4.85 25.69
CA LEU A 109 -13.45 3.56 26.28
C LEU A 109 -12.25 2.97 27.02
N TRP A 110 -12.41 2.77 28.33
CA TRP A 110 -11.39 2.14 29.17
C TRP A 110 -11.78 0.70 29.50
N LEU A 111 -11.00 -0.27 29.04
CA LEU A 111 -11.14 -1.67 29.42
C LEU A 111 -10.09 -2.04 30.47
N HIS A 112 -10.53 -2.34 31.70
CA HIS A 112 -9.65 -2.77 32.79
C HIS A 112 -9.99 -4.18 33.27
N GLY A 113 -9.01 -4.83 33.89
CA GLY A 113 -9.18 -6.16 34.47
C GLY A 113 -7.87 -6.67 35.04
N ILE A 114 -7.94 -7.74 35.84
CA ILE A 114 -6.76 -8.36 36.46
C ILE A 114 -5.75 -8.87 35.41
N PRO A 115 -4.46 -9.00 35.75
CA PRO A 115 -3.50 -9.67 34.87
C PRO A 115 -3.99 -11.04 34.40
N GLY A 116 -3.76 -11.39 33.14
CA GLY A 116 -4.18 -12.68 32.58
C GLY A 116 -5.65 -12.78 32.14
N CYS A 117 -6.52 -11.79 32.38
CA CYS A 117 -7.94 -11.85 32.00
C CYS A 117 -8.24 -11.69 30.49
N GLY A 118 -7.22 -11.83 29.62
CA GLY A 118 -7.43 -11.79 28.17
C GLY A 118 -7.57 -10.40 27.53
N LYS A 119 -7.15 -9.31 28.19
CA LYS A 119 -7.23 -7.94 27.63
C LYS A 119 -6.62 -7.81 26.22
N THR A 120 -5.49 -8.48 25.95
CA THR A 120 -4.86 -8.48 24.64
C THR A 120 -5.75 -9.15 23.58
N ILE A 121 -6.41 -10.25 23.92
CA ILE A 121 -7.40 -10.90 23.03
C ILE A 121 -8.58 -9.96 22.77
N LEU A 122 -9.08 -9.29 23.82
CA LEU A 122 -10.17 -8.33 23.68
C LEU A 122 -9.79 -7.13 22.79
N SER A 123 -8.55 -6.64 22.90
CA SER A 123 -8.06 -5.56 22.02
C SER A 123 -8.00 -5.99 20.55
N TYR A 124 -7.63 -7.25 20.26
CA TYR A 124 -7.70 -7.80 18.92
C TYR A 124 -9.15 -7.80 18.40
N THR A 125 -10.11 -8.26 19.22
CA THR A 125 -11.53 -8.27 18.85
C THR A 125 -12.04 -6.86 18.54
N ILE A 126 -11.65 -5.86 19.34
CA ILE A 126 -11.96 -4.44 19.08
C ILE A 126 -11.39 -3.98 17.73
N ILE A 127 -10.10 -4.24 17.46
CA ILE A 127 -9.45 -3.83 16.21
C ILE A 127 -10.15 -4.46 15.01
N GLN A 128 -10.52 -5.73 15.09
CA GLN A 128 -11.24 -6.43 14.03
C GLN A 128 -12.62 -5.80 13.77
N ALA A 129 -13.38 -5.53 14.84
CA ALA A 129 -14.72 -4.94 14.76
C ALA A 129 -14.73 -3.49 14.24
N LEU A 130 -13.64 -2.75 14.44
CA LEU A 130 -13.46 -1.39 13.93
C LEU A 130 -12.88 -1.35 12.51
N GLY A 131 -12.06 -2.35 12.13
CA GLY A 131 -11.39 -2.42 10.83
C GLY A 131 -12.27 -2.88 9.67
N GLY A 132 -13.58 -3.01 9.85
CA GLY A 132 -14.51 -3.44 8.79
C GLY A 132 -14.55 -4.95 8.56
N TYR A 133 -13.79 -5.75 9.31
CA TYR A 133 -13.90 -7.22 9.32
C TYR A 133 -15.07 -7.67 10.20
N SER A 134 -16.28 -7.15 9.94
CA SER A 134 -17.50 -7.81 10.39
C SER A 134 -17.90 -8.78 9.28
N GLY A 135 -17.96 -10.08 9.56
CA GLY A 135 -18.55 -11.07 8.65
C GLY A 135 -20.06 -10.87 8.39
N LYS A 136 -20.58 -9.65 8.59
CA LYS A 136 -21.94 -9.22 8.30
C LYS A 136 -21.89 -8.29 7.09
N ALA A 137 -22.71 -8.60 6.09
CA ALA A 137 -22.70 -8.04 4.74
C ALA A 137 -23.15 -6.56 4.63
N GLU A 138 -23.20 -5.82 5.73
CA GLU A 138 -23.59 -4.41 5.76
C GLU A 138 -22.38 -3.60 6.23
N ALA A 139 -21.47 -3.35 5.29
CA ALA A 139 -20.34 -2.45 5.50
C ALA A 139 -20.88 -1.01 5.57
N GLU A 140 -21.15 -0.53 6.78
CA GLU A 140 -21.16 0.90 7.03
C GLU A 140 -19.79 1.46 6.62
N PRO A 141 -19.74 2.57 5.84
CA PRO A 141 -18.47 3.12 5.38
C PRO A 141 -17.67 3.56 6.61
N ALA A 142 -16.60 2.81 6.92
CA ALA A 142 -15.65 3.18 7.96
C ALA A 142 -14.92 4.45 7.50
N CYS A 143 -15.49 5.61 7.85
CA CYS A 143 -15.09 6.92 7.32
C CYS A 143 -13.77 7.45 7.95
N GLN A 144 -13.05 6.63 8.71
CA GLN A 144 -11.86 7.04 9.47
C GLN A 144 -10.78 5.93 9.45
N PRO A 145 -9.50 6.27 9.20
CA PRO A 145 -8.41 5.31 9.29
C PRO A 145 -8.20 4.84 10.74
N LEU A 146 -8.43 3.55 11.01
CA LEU A 146 -8.12 2.93 12.31
C LEU A 146 -6.60 2.72 12.45
N ILE A 147 -5.99 3.31 13.48
CA ILE A 147 -4.60 3.07 13.88
C ILE A 147 -4.54 2.55 15.32
N TYR A 148 -3.51 1.77 15.64
CA TYR A 148 -3.36 1.16 16.97
C TYR A 148 -1.90 0.87 17.32
N PHE A 149 -1.62 0.73 18.61
CA PHE A 149 -0.32 0.35 19.13
C PHE A 149 -0.46 -0.62 20.31
N TYR A 150 0.44 -1.60 20.40
CA TYR A 150 0.51 -2.52 21.52
C TYR A 150 1.68 -2.15 22.43
N PHE A 151 1.40 -1.85 23.69
CA PHE A 151 2.41 -1.83 24.72
C PHE A 151 2.76 -3.26 25.13
N ASP A 152 4.04 -3.61 25.04
CA ASP A 152 4.55 -4.92 25.39
C ASP A 152 5.72 -4.77 26.37
N PHE A 153 5.54 -5.27 27.59
CA PHE A 153 6.56 -5.20 28.64
C PHE A 153 7.77 -6.10 28.37
N ILE A 154 7.64 -7.07 27.44
CA ILE A 154 8.74 -7.96 27.05
C ILE A 154 9.60 -7.29 25.97
N ASP A 155 8.98 -6.52 25.07
CA ASP A 155 9.65 -5.88 23.94
C ASP A 155 9.98 -4.42 24.26
N VAL A 156 11.25 -4.13 24.54
CA VAL A 156 11.74 -2.78 24.90
C VAL A 156 11.42 -1.77 23.79
N GLY A 157 11.36 -2.21 22.53
CA GLY A 157 10.98 -1.38 21.40
C GLY A 157 9.55 -0.86 21.47
N LYS A 158 8.69 -1.44 22.32
CA LYS A 158 7.25 -1.12 22.45
C LYS A 158 6.87 -0.37 23.72
N GLN A 159 7.85 0.24 24.38
CA GLN A 159 7.65 0.88 25.69
C GLN A 159 7.90 2.38 25.69
N THR A 160 8.54 2.92 24.65
CA THR A 160 8.91 4.33 24.57
C THR A 160 7.90 5.15 23.78
N LEU A 161 7.62 6.38 24.22
CA LEU A 161 6.77 7.32 23.49
C LEU A 161 7.23 7.55 22.04
N GLU A 162 8.54 7.66 21.82
CA GLU A 162 9.11 7.88 20.50
C GLU A 162 8.69 6.77 19.52
N ASN A 163 8.84 5.51 19.91
CA ASN A 163 8.47 4.37 19.07
C ASN A 163 6.96 4.25 18.83
N ILE A 164 6.13 4.68 19.79
CA ILE A 164 4.68 4.79 19.59
C ILE A 164 4.41 5.78 18.47
N LEU A 165 4.96 6.99 18.58
CA LEU A 165 4.73 8.04 17.60
C LEU A 165 5.24 7.64 16.21
N ARG A 166 6.46 7.09 16.11
CA ARG A 166 7.03 6.57 14.86
C ARG A 166 6.08 5.56 14.21
N PHE A 167 5.55 4.62 15.00
CA PHE A 167 4.66 3.58 14.50
C PHE A 167 3.27 4.10 14.10
N LEU A 168 2.68 5.00 14.88
CA LEU A 168 1.39 5.60 14.56
C LEU A 168 1.47 6.48 13.31
N ILE A 169 2.53 7.28 13.16
CA ILE A 169 2.80 8.06 11.95
C ILE A 169 2.95 7.13 10.75
N LEU A 170 3.66 6.02 10.92
CA LEU A 170 3.85 5.04 9.85
C LEU A 170 2.51 4.44 9.40
N GLN A 171 1.65 4.02 10.34
CA GLN A 171 0.33 3.50 10.02
C GLN A 171 -0.56 4.53 9.32
N LEU A 172 -0.51 5.80 9.75
CA LEU A 172 -1.24 6.87 9.10
C LEU A 172 -0.77 7.07 7.66
N TYR A 173 0.55 7.18 7.46
CA TYR A 173 1.13 7.37 6.13
C TYR A 173 0.66 6.28 5.15
N HIS A 174 0.78 5.00 5.52
CA HIS A 174 0.36 3.88 4.66
C HIS A 174 -1.15 3.85 4.39
N LYS A 175 -1.98 4.28 5.34
CA LYS A 175 -3.45 4.33 5.17
C LYS A 175 -3.87 5.47 4.24
N TYR A 176 -3.22 6.62 4.31
CA TYR A 176 -3.51 7.75 3.41
C TYR A 176 -2.91 7.55 2.01
N ASP A 177 -1.72 6.98 1.89
CA ASP A 177 -1.10 6.65 0.60
C ASP A 177 -1.94 5.61 -0.16
N GLY A 178 -2.43 4.57 0.54
CA GLY A 178 -3.36 3.59 -0.02
C GLY A 178 -4.71 4.18 -0.42
N ALA A 179 -5.25 5.13 0.36
CA ALA A 179 -6.51 5.80 0.04
C ALA A 179 -6.42 6.69 -1.22
N LEU A 180 -5.27 7.33 -1.45
CA LEU A 180 -5.02 8.13 -2.65
C LEU A 180 -4.75 7.27 -3.90
N ALA A 181 -4.34 6.02 -3.75
CA ALA A 181 -4.16 5.08 -4.86
C ALA A 181 -5.49 4.54 -5.43
N HIS A 182 -6.61 4.75 -4.72
CA HIS A 182 -7.96 4.30 -5.11
C HIS A 182 -8.90 5.45 -5.51
N LEU A 183 -8.41 6.69 -5.54
CA LEU A 183 -9.08 7.87 -6.08
C LEU A 183 -8.54 8.18 -7.48
#